data_AF-A0A3S1Z4I8-F1
#
_entry.id   AF-A0A3S1Z4I8-F1
#
_cell.length_a   1.000
_cell.length_b   1.000
_cell.length_c   1.000
_cell.angle_alpha   90.00
_cell.angle_beta   90.00
_cell.angle_gamma   90.00
#
_symmetry.space_group_name_H-M   'P 1'
#
loop_
_entity.id
_entity.type
_entity.pdbx_description
1 polymer ?
#
loop_
_entity_poly.entity_id
_entity_poly.type
_entity_poly.pdbx_seq_one_letter_code
_entity_poly.pdbx_strand_id
1 'polypeptide(L)'
;LETVMAVAELFLERQFKVDAERTEALKTVGTRQEDLAARRRAVEVAERREDEWQAGIAEALKGTWLERGISVPGMGGVLDQLAELSKSLQDREAMQLRIEKMVADRDNFLVEVTAVAADAGEADDDEPEQLAIRLAQRLERAERMREAKASLVNDLQRLQDQREILDAEVSAHERRKNEVLSVFGVVTLADVVQRDELLRDRDRLRKTVAELEEQVFSELAVEGFEQARSILDGVDLDSIAIEKAEAEQRLRASDEAIQHQLIRQTRATDKLDAIGGDSAVARIDAERRTVLLEIEEKAVRYIELKLGIMSAGNALRVYRERHRSGMMERASDAFALMTRGQYSGLTTQPVKGGEVLIALQRDGQSKVADALSKGARFQLYLALRLAGYY
;
A
#
# COMPACT_ATOMS: atom_id res chain seq x y z
N LEU A 1 168.53 -36.02 3.72
CA LEU A 1 167.69 -36.74 4.71
C LEU A 1 166.21 -36.49 4.44
N GLU A 2 165.76 -35.24 4.27
CA GLU A 2 164.37 -34.92 3.86
C GLU A 2 163.96 -35.51 2.50
N THR A 3 164.86 -35.52 1.52
CA THR A 3 164.58 -36.10 0.19
C THR A 3 164.36 -37.61 0.18
N VAL A 4 164.96 -38.36 1.12
CA VAL A 4 164.81 -39.81 1.20
C VAL A 4 163.50 -40.19 1.90
N MET A 5 163.07 -39.41 2.90
CA MET A 5 161.78 -39.59 3.56
C MET A 5 160.60 -39.28 2.62
N ALA A 6 160.67 -38.20 1.84
CA ALA A 6 159.61 -37.85 0.89
C ALA A 6 159.42 -38.94 -0.19
N VAL A 7 160.50 -39.57 -0.65
CA VAL A 7 160.44 -40.69 -1.61
C VAL A 7 159.87 -41.96 -0.97
N ALA A 8 160.18 -42.22 0.31
CA ALA A 8 159.63 -43.35 1.04
C ALA A 8 158.14 -43.19 1.38
N GLU A 9 157.69 -41.99 1.73
CA GLU A 9 156.27 -41.67 1.93
C GLU A 9 155.48 -41.76 0.62
N LEU A 10 156.01 -41.23 -0.48
CA LEU A 10 155.40 -41.40 -1.82
C LEU A 10 155.31 -42.86 -2.24
N PHE A 11 156.29 -43.69 -1.89
CA PHE A 11 156.25 -45.13 -2.17
C PHE A 11 155.20 -45.85 -1.32
N LEU A 12 155.09 -45.53 -0.03
CA LEU A 12 154.09 -46.11 0.86
C LEU A 12 152.67 -45.66 0.48
N GLU A 13 152.44 -44.39 0.16
CA GLU A 13 151.15 -43.92 -0.36
C GLU A 13 150.80 -44.61 -1.67
N ARG A 14 151.77 -44.78 -2.58
CA ARG A 14 151.55 -45.52 -3.83
C ARG A 14 151.22 -46.99 -3.56
N GLN A 15 151.86 -47.62 -2.58
CA GLN A 15 151.62 -49.02 -2.25
C GLN A 15 150.27 -49.20 -1.54
N PHE A 16 149.89 -48.31 -0.61
CA PHE A 16 148.55 -48.30 -0.02
C PHE A 16 147.47 -48.05 -1.08
N LYS A 17 147.73 -47.18 -2.05
CA LYS A 17 146.80 -46.95 -3.17
C LYS A 17 146.67 -48.19 -4.04
N VAL A 18 147.76 -48.88 -4.38
CA VAL A 18 147.73 -50.13 -5.16
C VAL A 18 147.05 -51.26 -4.38
N ASP A 19 147.27 -51.38 -3.07
CA ASP A 19 146.61 -52.39 -2.24
C ASP A 19 145.12 -52.08 -2.02
N ALA A 20 144.74 -50.80 -1.90
CA ALA A 20 143.36 -50.36 -1.89
C ALA A 20 142.66 -50.65 -3.24
N GLU A 21 143.30 -50.30 -4.36
CA GLU A 21 142.81 -50.61 -5.71
C GLU A 21 142.69 -52.12 -5.92
N ARG A 22 143.65 -52.92 -5.43
CA ARG A 22 143.60 -54.39 -5.51
C ARG A 22 142.49 -54.99 -4.66
N THR A 23 142.30 -54.50 -3.43
CA THR A 23 141.23 -54.99 -2.55
C THR A 23 139.85 -54.58 -3.05
N GLU A 24 139.71 -53.40 -3.63
CA GLU A 24 138.48 -52.94 -4.30
C GLU A 24 138.21 -53.72 -5.59
N ALA A 25 139.24 -54.00 -6.39
CA ALA A 25 139.16 -54.89 -7.57
C ALA A 25 138.76 -56.32 -7.19
N LEU A 26 139.32 -56.87 -6.11
CA LEU A 26 138.95 -58.21 -5.62
C LEU A 26 137.51 -58.25 -5.08
N LYS A 27 137.08 -57.21 -4.36
CA LYS A 27 135.67 -57.07 -3.93
C LYS A 27 134.73 -56.96 -5.12
N THR A 28 135.05 -56.15 -6.12
CA THR A 28 134.24 -56.03 -7.33
C THR A 28 134.22 -57.32 -8.16
N VAL A 29 135.32 -58.07 -8.24
CA VAL A 29 135.32 -59.39 -8.86
C VAL A 29 134.44 -60.36 -8.07
N GLY A 30 134.53 -60.37 -6.74
CA GLY A 30 133.67 -61.19 -5.88
C GLY A 30 132.19 -60.90 -6.08
N THR A 31 131.78 -59.63 -6.01
CA THR A 31 130.37 -59.24 -6.23
C THR A 31 129.89 -59.58 -7.64
N ARG A 32 130.73 -59.39 -8.68
CA ARG A 32 130.38 -59.75 -10.06
C ARG A 32 130.28 -61.27 -10.27
N GLN A 33 131.07 -62.06 -9.57
CA GLN A 33 130.97 -63.52 -9.60
C GLN A 33 129.70 -64.02 -8.90
N GLU A 34 129.34 -63.43 -7.76
CA GLU A 34 128.08 -63.70 -7.07
C GLU A 34 126.87 -63.32 -7.93
N ASP A 35 126.89 -62.14 -8.56
CA ASP A 35 125.86 -61.70 -9.52
C ASP A 35 125.75 -62.65 -10.72
N LEU A 36 126.88 -63.10 -11.27
CA LEU A 36 126.89 -64.05 -12.38
C LEU A 36 126.30 -65.40 -11.96
N ALA A 37 126.65 -65.90 -10.76
CA ALA A 37 126.10 -67.13 -10.22
C ALA A 37 124.60 -67.02 -9.90
N ALA A 38 124.14 -65.86 -9.43
CA ALA A 38 122.72 -65.58 -9.23
C ALA A 38 121.95 -65.55 -10.55
N ARG A 39 122.48 -64.87 -11.58
CA ARG A 39 121.88 -64.82 -12.92
C ARG A 39 121.84 -66.18 -13.60
N ARG A 40 122.89 -66.98 -13.50
CA ARG A 40 122.92 -68.36 -14.04
C ARG A 40 121.85 -69.24 -13.40
N ARG A 41 121.73 -69.20 -12.06
CA ARG A 41 120.64 -69.92 -11.36
C ARG A 41 119.25 -69.41 -11.79
N ALA A 42 119.09 -68.11 -12.00
CA ALA A 42 117.82 -67.55 -12.48
C ALA A 42 117.48 -68.03 -13.91
N VAL A 43 118.48 -68.14 -14.79
CA VAL A 43 118.31 -68.71 -16.15
C VAL A 43 117.94 -70.19 -16.06
N GLU A 44 118.65 -71.01 -15.28
CA GLU A 44 118.32 -72.44 -15.12
C GLU A 44 116.91 -72.65 -14.57
N VAL A 45 116.45 -71.82 -13.63
CA VAL A 45 115.08 -71.88 -13.10
C VAL A 45 114.06 -71.45 -14.17
N ALA A 46 114.37 -70.44 -14.98
CA ALA A 46 113.51 -70.00 -16.07
C ALA A 46 113.40 -71.06 -17.18
N GLU A 47 114.52 -71.67 -17.58
CA GLU A 47 114.57 -72.76 -18.56
C GLU A 47 113.76 -73.97 -18.08
N ARG A 48 113.93 -74.41 -16.83
CA ARG A 48 113.11 -75.51 -16.27
C ARG A 48 111.63 -75.19 -16.26
N ARG A 49 111.24 -73.96 -15.90
CA ARG A 49 109.84 -73.53 -15.93
C ARG A 49 109.28 -73.48 -17.35
N GLU A 50 110.10 -73.08 -18.32
CA GLU A 50 109.73 -73.10 -19.73
C GLU A 50 109.53 -74.54 -20.21
N ASP A 51 110.45 -75.46 -19.90
CA ASP A 51 110.34 -76.87 -20.24
C ASP A 51 109.09 -77.52 -19.59
N GLU A 52 108.85 -77.27 -18.30
CA GLU A 52 107.65 -77.74 -17.59
C GLU A 52 106.36 -77.19 -18.22
N TRP A 53 106.35 -75.92 -18.59
CA TRP A 53 105.22 -75.28 -19.26
C TRP A 53 104.97 -75.86 -20.65
N GLN A 54 106.02 -76.03 -21.46
CA GLN A 54 105.93 -76.63 -22.79
C GLN A 54 105.45 -78.09 -22.71
N ALA A 55 105.94 -78.87 -21.75
CA ALA A 55 105.49 -80.24 -21.51
C ALA A 55 104.02 -80.29 -21.04
N GLY A 56 103.62 -79.37 -20.16
CA GLY A 56 102.23 -79.24 -19.71
C GLY A 56 101.27 -78.91 -20.85
N ILE A 57 101.66 -78.00 -21.75
CA ILE A 57 100.89 -77.70 -22.97
C ILE A 57 100.82 -78.92 -23.88
N ALA A 58 101.95 -79.58 -24.16
CA ALA A 58 101.98 -80.74 -25.04
C ALA A 58 101.07 -81.87 -24.53
N GLU A 59 101.04 -82.13 -23.22
CA GLU A 59 100.15 -83.13 -22.64
C GLU A 59 98.68 -82.69 -22.68
N ALA A 60 98.37 -81.41 -22.45
CA ALA A 60 97.00 -80.90 -22.53
C ALA A 60 96.42 -80.93 -23.97
N LEU A 61 97.27 -80.79 -24.98
CA LEU A 61 96.87 -80.84 -26.40
C LEU A 61 96.77 -82.26 -26.96
N LYS A 62 97.26 -83.27 -26.24
CA LYS A 62 97.30 -84.66 -26.68
C LYS A 62 95.89 -85.20 -26.93
N GLY A 63 95.70 -85.83 -28.10
CA GLY A 63 94.39 -86.32 -28.55
C GLY A 63 93.46 -85.23 -29.08
N THR A 64 93.87 -83.96 -29.08
CA THR A 64 93.16 -82.88 -29.76
C THR A 64 93.72 -82.67 -31.18
N TRP A 65 92.95 -82.02 -32.05
CA TRP A 65 93.40 -81.70 -33.41
C TRP A 65 94.58 -80.69 -33.45
N LEU A 66 94.92 -80.10 -32.31
CA LEU A 66 96.02 -79.13 -32.14
C LEU A 66 97.37 -79.79 -31.79
N GLU A 67 97.38 -81.11 -31.53
CA GLU A 67 98.54 -81.86 -31.03
C GLU A 67 99.84 -81.66 -31.85
N ARG A 68 99.74 -81.51 -33.17
CA ARG A 68 100.92 -81.44 -34.07
C ARG A 68 101.01 -80.19 -34.93
N GLY A 69 100.15 -79.20 -34.69
CA GLY A 69 99.94 -78.09 -35.63
C GLY A 69 100.49 -76.74 -35.20
N ILE A 70 100.77 -76.52 -33.91
CA ILE A 70 100.94 -75.16 -33.37
C ILE A 70 102.13 -75.06 -32.42
N SER A 71 102.94 -74.01 -32.58
CA SER A 71 104.01 -73.68 -31.65
C SER A 71 103.45 -73.00 -30.39
N VAL A 72 104.10 -73.22 -29.24
CA VAL A 72 103.67 -72.67 -27.94
C VAL A 72 103.43 -71.13 -27.97
N PRO A 73 104.25 -70.29 -28.63
CA PRO A 73 103.99 -68.85 -28.73
C PRO A 73 102.74 -68.47 -29.55
N GLY A 74 102.31 -69.32 -30.49
CA GLY A 74 101.12 -69.08 -31.33
C GLY A 74 99.80 -69.55 -30.70
N MET A 75 99.86 -70.24 -29.55
CA MET A 75 98.70 -70.83 -28.88
C MET A 75 97.66 -69.79 -28.45
N GLY A 76 98.10 -68.62 -27.97
CA GLY A 76 97.20 -67.55 -27.51
C GLY A 76 96.23 -67.10 -28.59
N GLY A 77 96.73 -66.85 -29.81
CA GLY A 77 95.89 -66.42 -30.93
C GLY A 77 94.87 -67.47 -31.37
N VAL A 78 95.21 -68.77 -31.24
CA VAL A 78 94.25 -69.85 -31.57
C VAL A 78 93.20 -70.01 -30.47
N LEU A 79 93.55 -69.84 -29.20
CA LEU A 79 92.58 -69.83 -28.11
C LEU A 79 91.60 -68.65 -28.22
N ASP A 80 92.08 -67.46 -28.62
CA ASP A 80 91.22 -66.31 -28.88
C ASP A 80 90.25 -66.57 -30.04
N GLN A 81 90.73 -67.18 -31.14
CA GLN A 81 89.88 -67.60 -32.25
C GLN A 81 88.85 -68.67 -31.84
N LEU A 82 89.22 -69.60 -30.96
CA LEU A 82 88.29 -70.60 -30.43
C LEU A 82 87.21 -69.96 -29.53
N ALA A 83 87.58 -68.95 -28.74
CA ALA A 83 86.62 -68.18 -27.94
C ALA A 83 85.65 -67.41 -28.84
N GLU A 84 86.14 -66.79 -29.91
CA GLU A 84 85.31 -66.11 -30.91
C GLU A 84 84.40 -67.08 -31.67
N LEU A 85 84.90 -68.26 -32.04
CA LEU A 85 84.11 -69.32 -32.66
C LEU A 85 83.00 -69.81 -31.71
N SER A 86 83.32 -70.04 -30.44
CA SER A 86 82.33 -70.44 -29.42
C SER A 86 81.21 -69.42 -29.29
N LYS A 87 81.56 -68.12 -29.20
CA LYS A 87 80.58 -67.03 -29.19
C LYS A 87 79.74 -67.01 -30.47
N SER A 88 80.37 -67.15 -31.63
CA SER A 88 79.68 -67.18 -32.92
C SER A 88 78.70 -68.36 -33.04
N LEU A 89 79.04 -69.52 -32.47
CA LEU A 89 78.14 -70.68 -32.39
C LEU A 89 76.94 -70.40 -31.49
N GLN A 90 77.16 -69.78 -30.32
CA GLN A 90 76.06 -69.37 -29.42
C GLN A 90 75.14 -68.35 -30.10
N ASP A 91 75.70 -67.34 -30.77
CA ASP A 91 74.92 -66.34 -31.50
C ASP A 91 74.12 -66.99 -32.65
N ARG A 92 74.70 -67.96 -33.36
CA ARG A 92 73.99 -68.74 -34.39
C ARG A 92 72.84 -69.55 -33.79
N GLU A 93 73.06 -70.25 -32.66
CA GLU A 93 72.01 -71.03 -31.98
C GLU A 93 70.86 -70.14 -31.51
N ALA A 94 71.17 -68.97 -30.95
CA ALA A 94 70.17 -67.99 -30.54
C ALA A 94 69.36 -67.45 -31.74
N MET A 95 70.01 -67.16 -32.87
CA MET A 95 69.34 -66.74 -34.10
C MET A 95 68.47 -67.86 -34.68
N GLN A 96 68.95 -69.10 -34.67
CA GLN A 96 68.22 -70.26 -35.14
C GLN A 96 66.92 -70.46 -34.34
N LEU A 97 67.00 -70.40 -33.01
CA LEU A 97 65.81 -70.49 -32.15
C LEU A 97 64.81 -69.36 -32.43
N ARG A 98 65.29 -68.15 -32.70
CA ARG A 98 64.42 -67.01 -33.05
C ARG A 98 63.74 -67.21 -34.40
N ILE A 99 64.46 -67.72 -35.39
CA ILE A 99 63.90 -68.04 -36.72
C ILE A 99 62.81 -69.11 -36.56
N GLU A 100 63.07 -70.18 -35.81
CA GLU A 100 62.09 -71.24 -35.58
C GLU A 100 60.81 -70.72 -34.93
N LYS A 101 60.93 -69.84 -33.92
CA LYS A 101 59.77 -69.19 -33.30
C LYS A 101 59.02 -68.29 -34.27
N MET A 102 59.72 -67.46 -35.04
CA MET A 102 59.08 -66.56 -36.02
C MET A 102 58.36 -67.34 -37.14
N VAL A 103 58.92 -68.47 -37.57
CA VAL A 103 58.28 -69.36 -38.55
C VAL A 103 57.03 -69.99 -37.94
N ALA A 104 57.10 -70.51 -36.71
CA ALA A 104 55.93 -71.06 -36.03
C ALA A 104 54.82 -70.02 -35.82
N ASP A 105 55.17 -68.80 -35.42
CA ASP A 105 54.21 -67.69 -35.25
C ASP A 105 53.53 -67.31 -36.57
N ARG A 106 54.30 -67.25 -37.66
CA ARG A 106 53.76 -66.99 -39.01
C ARG A 106 52.83 -68.11 -39.46
N ASP A 107 53.22 -69.36 -39.27
CA ASP A 107 52.43 -70.52 -39.71
C ASP A 107 51.12 -70.62 -38.89
N ASN A 108 51.16 -70.32 -37.59
CA ASN A 108 49.94 -70.20 -36.77
C ASN A 108 49.04 -69.05 -37.23
N PHE A 109 49.61 -67.88 -37.52
CA PHE A 109 48.84 -66.74 -38.04
C PHE A 109 48.11 -67.09 -39.34
N LEU A 110 48.79 -67.78 -40.27
CA LEU A 110 48.19 -68.27 -41.51
C LEU A 110 47.00 -69.20 -41.26
N VAL A 111 47.14 -70.16 -40.34
CA VAL A 111 46.06 -71.11 -39.99
C VAL A 111 44.85 -70.37 -39.43
N GLU A 112 45.05 -69.45 -38.49
CA GLU A 112 43.96 -68.72 -37.85
C GLU A 112 43.24 -67.78 -38.84
N VAL A 113 43.98 -67.02 -39.65
CA VAL A 113 43.39 -66.08 -40.62
C VAL A 113 42.61 -66.83 -41.70
N THR A 114 43.15 -67.94 -42.22
CA THR A 114 42.46 -68.75 -43.23
C THR A 114 41.20 -69.43 -42.68
N ALA A 115 41.22 -69.88 -41.42
CA ALA A 115 40.05 -70.42 -40.75
C ALA A 115 38.93 -69.36 -40.62
N VAL A 116 39.27 -68.14 -40.16
CA VAL A 116 38.31 -67.04 -40.04
C VAL A 116 37.80 -66.60 -41.42
N ALA A 117 38.66 -66.57 -42.44
CA ALA A 117 38.26 -66.25 -43.81
C ALA A 117 37.26 -67.26 -44.37
N ALA A 118 37.50 -68.56 -44.14
CA ALA A 118 36.59 -69.63 -44.55
C ALA A 118 35.22 -69.51 -43.88
N ASP A 119 35.18 -69.26 -42.57
CA ASP A 119 33.93 -69.04 -41.82
C ASP A 119 33.19 -67.78 -42.30
N ALA A 120 33.93 -66.72 -42.68
CA ALA A 120 33.38 -65.49 -43.20
C ALA A 120 32.98 -65.56 -44.70
N GLY A 121 33.37 -66.62 -45.41
CA GLY A 121 33.20 -66.76 -46.86
C GLY A 121 34.00 -65.74 -47.68
N GLU A 122 35.11 -65.24 -47.14
CA GLU A 122 36.06 -64.39 -47.89
C GLU A 122 36.97 -65.25 -48.76
N ALA A 123 37.34 -64.74 -49.94
CA ALA A 123 38.31 -65.41 -50.79
C ALA A 123 39.70 -65.36 -50.15
N ASP A 124 40.39 -66.48 -50.20
CA ASP A 124 41.80 -66.56 -49.82
C ASP A 124 42.63 -65.88 -50.92
N ASP A 125 43.50 -64.95 -50.51
CA ASP A 125 44.46 -64.27 -51.38
C ASP A 125 45.86 -64.58 -50.85
N ASP A 126 46.89 -64.53 -51.70
CA ASP A 126 48.29 -64.78 -51.34
C ASP A 126 48.91 -63.76 -50.34
N GLU A 127 48.09 -62.86 -49.77
CA GLU A 127 48.48 -61.79 -48.81
C GLU A 127 47.68 -61.89 -47.49
N PRO A 128 48.12 -62.72 -46.53
CA PRO A 128 47.38 -63.01 -45.30
C PRO A 128 47.25 -61.81 -44.36
N GLU A 129 48.20 -60.87 -44.37
CA GLU A 129 48.11 -59.65 -43.57
C GLU A 129 47.00 -58.73 -44.08
N GLN A 130 46.84 -58.62 -45.40
CA GLN A 130 45.74 -57.84 -45.99
C GLN A 130 44.40 -58.51 -45.76
N LEU A 131 44.34 -59.85 -45.83
CA LEU A 131 43.15 -60.61 -45.49
C LEU A 131 42.71 -60.35 -44.04
N ALA A 132 43.63 -60.38 -43.07
CA ALA A 132 43.34 -60.06 -41.67
C ALA A 132 42.81 -58.62 -41.49
N ILE A 133 43.40 -57.63 -42.18
CA ILE A 133 42.92 -56.23 -42.14
C ILE A 133 41.50 -56.11 -42.71
N ARG A 134 41.21 -56.77 -43.85
CA ARG A 134 39.88 -56.76 -44.46
C ARG A 134 38.83 -57.40 -43.55
N LEU A 135 39.16 -58.55 -42.93
CA LEU A 135 38.30 -59.24 -41.97
C LEU A 135 38.00 -58.36 -40.75
N ALA A 136 39.01 -57.69 -40.18
CA ALA A 136 38.84 -56.76 -39.07
C ALA A 136 37.93 -55.58 -39.44
N GLN A 137 38.12 -54.96 -40.62
CA GLN A 137 37.26 -53.89 -41.11
C GLN A 137 35.82 -54.36 -41.36
N ARG A 138 35.65 -55.59 -41.86
CA ARG A 138 34.33 -56.18 -42.08
C ARG A 138 33.63 -56.46 -40.75
N LEU A 139 34.35 -56.96 -39.75
CA LEU A 139 33.82 -57.15 -38.39
C LEU A 139 33.36 -55.81 -37.80
N GLU A 140 34.19 -54.77 -37.86
CA GLU A 140 33.85 -53.44 -37.35
C GLU A 140 32.59 -52.87 -38.04
N ARG A 141 32.48 -53.03 -39.37
CA ARG A 141 31.27 -52.64 -40.11
C ARG A 141 30.05 -53.44 -39.66
N ALA A 142 30.19 -54.75 -39.45
CA ALA A 142 29.10 -55.63 -39.02
C ALA A 142 28.62 -55.27 -37.60
N GLU A 143 29.54 -54.95 -36.69
CA GLU A 143 29.23 -54.49 -35.33
C GLU A 143 28.46 -53.17 -35.34
N ARG A 144 28.95 -52.16 -36.08
CA ARG A 144 28.24 -50.88 -36.24
C ARG A 144 26.85 -51.06 -36.83
N MET A 145 26.69 -51.92 -37.86
CA MET A 145 25.38 -52.22 -38.44
C MET A 145 24.46 -52.92 -37.45
N ARG A 146 25.00 -53.81 -36.60
CA ARG A 146 24.24 -54.51 -35.57
C ARG A 146 23.73 -53.54 -34.50
N GLU A 147 24.57 -52.62 -34.05
CA GLU A 147 24.19 -51.56 -33.12
C GLU A 147 23.15 -50.62 -33.70
N ALA A 148 23.34 -50.16 -34.94
CA ALA A 148 22.38 -49.31 -35.64
C ALA A 148 21.02 -50.01 -35.81
N LYS A 149 21.02 -51.31 -36.15
CA LYS A 149 19.79 -52.11 -36.23
C LYS A 149 19.11 -52.21 -34.86
N ALA A 150 19.85 -52.47 -33.80
CA ALA A 150 19.28 -52.55 -32.45
C ALA A 150 18.64 -51.22 -32.02
N SER A 151 19.32 -50.09 -32.30
CA SER A 151 18.75 -48.76 -32.05
C SER A 151 17.46 -48.53 -32.85
N LEU A 152 17.46 -48.86 -34.15
CA LEU A 152 16.30 -48.64 -35.02
C LEU A 152 15.10 -49.51 -34.61
N VAL A 153 15.35 -50.74 -34.15
CA VAL A 153 14.30 -51.62 -33.62
C VAL A 153 13.70 -51.04 -32.33
N ASN A 154 14.53 -50.52 -31.42
CA ASN A 154 14.05 -49.88 -30.20
C ASN A 154 13.24 -48.61 -30.50
N ASP A 155 13.70 -47.80 -31.46
CA ASP A 155 12.98 -46.60 -31.91
C ASP A 155 11.64 -46.95 -32.55
N LEU A 156 11.60 -48.00 -33.38
CA LEU A 156 10.38 -48.49 -33.99
C LEU A 156 9.38 -48.96 -32.94
N GLN A 157 9.82 -49.72 -31.93
CA GLN A 157 8.96 -50.15 -30.83
C GLN A 157 8.40 -48.95 -30.06
N ARG A 158 9.26 -47.98 -29.70
CA ARG A 158 8.84 -46.76 -29.01
C ARG A 158 7.79 -45.98 -29.81
N LEU A 159 7.96 -45.86 -31.13
CA LEU A 159 7.00 -45.16 -31.99
C LEU A 159 5.69 -45.95 -32.14
N GLN A 160 5.73 -47.28 -32.13
CA GLN A 160 4.53 -48.13 -32.12
C GLN A 160 3.76 -47.95 -30.81
N ASP A 161 4.43 -48.01 -29.67
CA ASP A 161 3.80 -47.81 -28.36
C ASP A 161 3.16 -46.40 -28.26
N GLN A 162 3.85 -45.37 -28.76
CA GLN A 162 3.30 -44.00 -28.82
C GLN A 162 2.08 -43.91 -29.73
N ARG A 163 2.09 -44.60 -30.87
CA ARG A 163 0.94 -44.65 -31.77
C ARG A 163 -0.25 -45.33 -31.11
N GLU A 164 -0.05 -46.44 -30.41
CA GLU A 164 -1.13 -47.14 -29.71
C GLU A 164 -1.78 -46.26 -28.63
N ILE A 165 -0.98 -45.49 -27.89
CA ILE A 165 -1.48 -44.51 -26.91
C ILE A 165 -2.32 -43.43 -27.59
N LEU A 166 -1.81 -42.83 -28.68
CA LEU A 166 -2.52 -41.78 -29.41
C LEU A 166 -3.82 -42.31 -30.05
N ASP A 167 -3.81 -43.52 -30.60
CA ASP A 167 -5.00 -44.15 -31.18
C ASP A 167 -6.07 -44.43 -30.11
N ALA A 168 -5.65 -44.78 -28.88
CA ALA A 168 -6.55 -44.93 -27.74
C ALA A 168 -7.15 -43.58 -27.28
N GLU A 169 -6.36 -42.51 -27.25
CA GLU A 169 -6.82 -41.15 -26.93
C GLU A 169 -7.82 -40.63 -27.96
N VAL A 170 -7.50 -40.77 -29.26
CA VAL A 170 -8.41 -40.42 -30.36
C VAL A 170 -9.73 -41.19 -30.23
N SER A 171 -9.68 -42.49 -29.95
CA SER A 171 -10.87 -43.31 -29.75
C SER A 171 -11.69 -42.90 -28.52
N ALA A 172 -11.05 -42.43 -27.45
CA ALA A 172 -11.73 -41.89 -26.27
C ALA A 172 -12.40 -40.54 -26.57
N HIS A 173 -11.71 -39.64 -27.27
CA HIS A 173 -12.26 -38.35 -27.69
C HIS A 173 -13.42 -38.51 -28.67
N GLU A 174 -13.31 -39.43 -29.64
CA GLU A 174 -14.40 -39.74 -30.56
C GLU A 174 -15.64 -40.30 -29.85
N ARG A 175 -15.45 -41.22 -28.89
CA ARG A 175 -16.56 -41.71 -28.05
C ARG A 175 -17.23 -40.57 -27.29
N ARG A 176 -16.44 -39.71 -26.63
CA ARG A 176 -16.98 -38.59 -25.86
C ARG A 176 -17.68 -37.57 -26.74
N LYS A 177 -17.12 -37.25 -27.91
CA LYS A 177 -17.74 -36.40 -28.92
C LYS A 177 -19.11 -36.98 -29.30
N ASN A 178 -19.18 -38.26 -29.63
CA ASN A 178 -20.41 -38.92 -30.06
C ASN A 178 -21.47 -38.98 -28.94
N GLU A 179 -21.08 -39.18 -27.68
CA GLU A 179 -22.00 -39.08 -26.54
C GLU A 179 -22.63 -37.69 -26.47
N VAL A 180 -21.82 -36.62 -26.53
CA VAL A 180 -22.32 -35.24 -26.48
C VAL A 180 -23.24 -34.95 -27.66
N LEU A 181 -22.82 -35.31 -28.88
CA LEU A 181 -23.64 -35.15 -30.09
C LEU A 181 -24.99 -35.87 -29.96
N SER A 182 -24.99 -37.10 -29.43
CA SER A 182 -26.21 -37.90 -29.22
C SER A 182 -27.15 -37.29 -28.19
N VAL A 183 -26.63 -36.74 -27.08
CA VAL A 183 -27.45 -36.10 -26.04
C VAL A 183 -28.16 -34.86 -26.59
N PHE A 184 -27.47 -34.07 -27.43
CA PHE A 184 -28.04 -32.88 -28.04
C PHE A 184 -28.86 -33.18 -29.31
N GLY A 185 -28.72 -34.38 -29.89
CA GLY A 185 -29.39 -34.79 -31.12
C GLY A 185 -28.87 -34.04 -32.36
N VAL A 186 -27.59 -33.72 -32.39
CA VAL A 186 -26.94 -32.91 -33.45
C VAL A 186 -25.76 -33.64 -34.06
N VAL A 187 -25.29 -33.17 -35.22
CA VAL A 187 -24.23 -33.84 -35.99
C VAL A 187 -22.86 -33.22 -35.75
N THR A 188 -22.79 -31.93 -35.37
CA THR A 188 -21.51 -31.23 -35.13
C THR A 188 -21.43 -30.61 -33.74
N LEU A 189 -20.21 -30.46 -33.21
CA LEU A 189 -19.99 -29.80 -31.91
C LEU A 189 -20.35 -28.30 -31.95
N ALA A 190 -20.28 -27.66 -33.13
CA ALA A 190 -20.75 -26.29 -33.29
C ALA A 190 -22.27 -26.19 -33.05
N ASP A 191 -23.03 -27.16 -33.54
CA ASP A 191 -24.48 -27.24 -33.30
C ASP A 191 -24.80 -27.48 -31.82
N VAL A 192 -23.94 -28.22 -31.09
CA VAL A 192 -24.08 -28.41 -29.63
C VAL A 192 -24.01 -27.05 -28.93
N VAL A 193 -23.04 -26.21 -29.28
CA VAL A 193 -22.88 -24.87 -28.69
C VAL A 193 -24.13 -24.02 -28.94
N GLN A 194 -24.61 -23.96 -30.19
CA GLN A 194 -25.82 -23.21 -30.53
C GLN A 194 -27.04 -23.71 -29.76
N ARG A 195 -27.18 -25.03 -29.61
CA ARG A 195 -28.32 -25.65 -28.93
C ARG A 195 -28.23 -25.49 -27.40
N ASP A 196 -27.02 -25.50 -26.83
CA ASP A 196 -26.77 -25.16 -25.42
C ASP A 196 -27.13 -23.69 -25.12
N GLU A 197 -26.77 -22.76 -26.01
CA GLU A 197 -27.16 -21.34 -25.88
C GLU A 197 -28.69 -21.19 -25.87
N LEU A 198 -29.41 -21.84 -26.79
CA LEU A 198 -30.87 -21.83 -26.80
C LEU A 198 -31.49 -22.43 -25.51
N LEU A 199 -30.88 -23.47 -24.95
CA LEU A 199 -31.32 -24.06 -23.68
C LEU A 199 -31.08 -23.10 -22.50
N ARG A 200 -29.93 -22.42 -22.47
CA ARG A 200 -29.63 -21.40 -21.45
C ARG A 200 -30.57 -20.20 -21.55
N ASP A 201 -30.86 -19.74 -22.76
CA ASP A 201 -31.81 -18.64 -23.00
C ASP A 201 -33.22 -19.05 -22.57
N ARG A 202 -33.66 -20.28 -22.89
CA ARG A 202 -34.92 -20.83 -22.39
C ARG A 202 -34.97 -20.83 -20.87
N ASP A 203 -33.91 -21.31 -20.21
CA ASP A 203 -33.89 -21.42 -18.75
C ASP A 203 -33.84 -20.03 -18.09
N ARG A 204 -33.12 -19.07 -18.68
CA ARG A 204 -33.13 -17.66 -18.27
C ARG A 204 -34.53 -17.05 -18.41
N LEU A 205 -35.18 -17.22 -19.56
CA LEU A 205 -36.53 -16.72 -19.79
C LEU A 205 -37.53 -17.34 -18.82
N ARG A 206 -37.46 -18.65 -18.57
CA ARG A 206 -38.31 -19.32 -17.57
C ARG A 206 -38.12 -18.76 -16.17
N LYS A 207 -36.88 -18.48 -15.78
CA LYS A 207 -36.59 -17.85 -14.50
C LYS A 207 -37.17 -16.44 -14.43
N THR A 208 -36.97 -15.62 -15.46
CA THR A 208 -37.53 -14.27 -15.53
C THR A 208 -39.06 -14.28 -15.52
N VAL A 209 -39.70 -15.22 -16.21
CA VAL A 209 -41.16 -15.40 -16.16
C VAL A 209 -41.60 -15.73 -14.74
N ALA A 210 -40.97 -16.71 -14.08
CA ALA A 210 -41.31 -17.07 -12.70
C ALA A 210 -41.11 -15.89 -11.72
N GLU A 211 -40.02 -15.13 -11.86
CA GLU A 211 -39.75 -13.94 -11.04
C GLU A 211 -40.81 -12.84 -11.27
N LEU A 212 -41.22 -12.59 -12.51
CA LEU A 212 -42.26 -11.62 -12.84
C LEU A 212 -43.65 -12.09 -12.38
N GLU A 213 -43.97 -13.37 -12.53
CA GLU A 213 -45.22 -13.95 -12.04
C GLU A 213 -45.32 -13.79 -10.50
N GLU A 214 -44.22 -14.03 -9.78
CA GLU A 214 -44.12 -13.83 -8.32
C GLU A 214 -44.27 -12.37 -7.90
N GLN A 215 -43.61 -11.45 -8.61
CA GLN A 215 -43.78 -10.01 -8.39
C GLN A 215 -45.26 -9.61 -8.55
N VAL A 216 -45.92 -10.07 -9.61
CA VAL A 216 -47.31 -9.71 -9.89
C VAL A 216 -48.27 -10.20 -8.81
N PHE A 217 -48.21 -11.48 -8.41
CA PHE A 217 -49.16 -11.98 -7.39
C PHE A 217 -48.83 -11.46 -5.98
N SER A 218 -47.56 -11.13 -5.68
CA SER A 218 -47.19 -10.52 -4.40
C SER A 218 -47.65 -9.06 -4.28
N GLU A 219 -47.52 -8.25 -5.33
CA GLU A 219 -48.02 -6.86 -5.36
C GLU A 219 -49.54 -6.79 -5.26
N LEU A 220 -50.26 -7.74 -5.87
CA LEU A 220 -51.71 -7.86 -5.78
C LEU A 220 -52.21 -8.57 -4.52
N ALA A 221 -51.29 -9.08 -3.69
CA ALA A 221 -51.58 -9.86 -2.48
C ALA A 221 -52.53 -11.06 -2.73
N VAL A 222 -52.30 -11.80 -3.82
CA VAL A 222 -53.04 -13.01 -4.20
C VAL A 222 -52.15 -14.24 -4.23
N GLU A 223 -52.74 -15.43 -4.22
CA GLU A 223 -52.00 -16.69 -4.04
C GLU A 223 -51.37 -17.24 -5.33
N GLY A 224 -51.68 -16.68 -6.50
CA GLY A 224 -51.10 -17.15 -7.76
C GLY A 224 -51.35 -16.25 -8.97
N PHE A 225 -50.51 -16.45 -9.99
CA PHE A 225 -50.49 -15.61 -11.19
C PHE A 225 -51.81 -15.62 -11.98
N GLU A 226 -52.49 -16.77 -12.09
CA GLU A 226 -53.79 -16.84 -12.78
C GLU A 226 -54.87 -15.98 -12.12
N GLN A 227 -54.89 -15.90 -10.78
CA GLN A 227 -55.81 -15.02 -10.06
C GLN A 227 -55.44 -13.56 -10.28
N ALA A 228 -54.15 -13.22 -10.20
CA ALA A 228 -53.64 -11.89 -10.47
C ALA A 228 -54.01 -11.42 -11.89
N ARG A 229 -53.81 -12.28 -12.89
CA ARG A 229 -54.17 -12.03 -14.28
C ARG A 229 -55.67 -11.80 -14.45
N SER A 230 -56.52 -12.62 -13.83
CA SER A 230 -57.97 -12.42 -13.90
C SER A 230 -58.43 -11.09 -13.29
N ILE A 231 -57.76 -10.61 -12.25
CA ILE A 231 -58.03 -9.28 -11.68
C ILE A 231 -57.62 -8.19 -12.67
N LEU A 232 -56.40 -8.28 -13.20
CA LEU A 232 -55.84 -7.29 -14.14
C LEU A 232 -56.59 -7.23 -15.47
N ASP A 233 -57.09 -8.36 -15.99
CA ASP A 233 -57.88 -8.41 -17.23
C ASP A 233 -59.21 -7.65 -17.11
N GLY A 234 -59.74 -7.53 -15.89
CA GLY A 234 -60.97 -6.76 -15.59
C GLY A 234 -60.72 -5.28 -15.27
N VAL A 235 -59.47 -4.84 -15.20
CA VAL A 235 -59.09 -3.48 -14.84
C VAL A 235 -59.07 -2.60 -16.09
N ASP A 236 -59.82 -1.50 -16.04
CA ASP A 236 -59.69 -0.42 -17.01
C ASP A 236 -58.59 0.55 -16.57
N LEU A 237 -57.46 0.52 -17.29
CA LEU A 237 -56.30 1.36 -17.01
C LEU A 237 -56.61 2.85 -17.17
N ASP A 238 -57.51 3.23 -18.08
CA ASP A 238 -57.88 4.63 -18.30
C ASP A 238 -58.69 5.16 -17.10
N SER A 239 -59.61 4.34 -16.56
CA SER A 239 -60.35 4.68 -15.34
C SER A 239 -59.42 4.84 -14.13
N ILE A 240 -58.46 3.93 -13.92
CA ILE A 240 -57.48 4.06 -12.83
C ILE A 240 -56.62 5.31 -12.99
N ALA A 241 -56.23 5.66 -14.21
CA ALA A 241 -55.46 6.88 -14.47
C ALA A 241 -56.26 8.14 -14.10
N ILE A 242 -57.56 8.16 -14.38
CA ILE A 242 -58.46 9.25 -13.97
C ILE A 242 -58.58 9.29 -12.45
N GLU A 243 -58.88 8.16 -11.79
CA GLU A 243 -58.99 8.10 -10.33
C GLU A 243 -57.71 8.56 -9.63
N LYS A 244 -56.54 8.17 -10.16
CA LYS A 244 -55.24 8.64 -9.68
C LYS A 244 -55.11 10.15 -9.81
N ALA A 245 -55.43 10.72 -10.97
CA ALA A 245 -55.35 12.16 -11.20
C ALA A 245 -56.28 12.94 -10.26
N GLU A 246 -57.51 12.44 -10.04
CA GLU A 246 -58.46 13.02 -9.10
C GLU A 246 -57.98 12.91 -7.64
N ALA A 247 -57.42 11.78 -7.25
CA ALA A 247 -56.83 11.59 -5.92
C ALA A 247 -55.64 12.53 -5.70
N GLU A 248 -54.75 12.67 -6.69
CA GLU A 248 -53.63 13.62 -6.64
C GLU A 248 -54.10 15.07 -6.57
N GLN A 249 -55.20 15.42 -7.25
CA GLN A 249 -55.80 16.75 -7.14
C GLN A 249 -56.41 16.98 -5.75
N ARG A 250 -57.14 16.00 -5.20
CA ARG A 250 -57.70 16.06 -3.83
C ARG A 250 -56.61 16.18 -2.77
N LEU A 251 -55.49 15.48 -2.96
CA LEU A 251 -54.34 15.56 -2.08
C LEU A 251 -53.75 16.97 -2.09
N ARG A 252 -53.47 17.52 -3.28
CA ARG A 252 -52.98 18.90 -3.45
C ARG A 252 -53.91 19.94 -2.81
N ALA A 253 -55.22 19.83 -3.02
CA ALA A 253 -56.20 20.73 -2.42
C ALA A 253 -56.21 20.62 -0.88
N SER A 254 -56.01 19.41 -0.35
CA SER A 254 -55.93 19.16 1.09
C SER A 254 -54.66 19.76 1.70
N ASP A 255 -53.52 19.65 1.01
CA ASP A 255 -52.25 20.29 1.42
C ASP A 255 -52.38 21.82 1.46
N GLU A 256 -52.99 22.42 0.44
CA GLU A 256 -53.28 23.86 0.41
C GLU A 256 -54.19 24.29 1.56
N ALA A 257 -55.24 23.51 1.84
CA ALA A 257 -56.15 23.77 2.95
C ALA A 257 -55.44 23.70 4.31
N ILE A 258 -54.55 22.70 4.50
CA ILE A 258 -53.71 22.58 5.71
C ILE A 258 -52.81 23.81 5.85
N GLN A 259 -52.13 24.25 4.78
CA GLN A 259 -51.29 25.45 4.83
C GLN A 259 -52.09 26.71 5.19
N HIS A 260 -53.25 26.90 4.57
CA HIS A 260 -54.14 28.03 4.89
C HIS A 260 -54.60 28.00 6.34
N GLN A 261 -54.93 26.83 6.87
CA GLN A 261 -55.34 26.67 8.26
C GLN A 261 -54.19 26.92 9.23
N LEU A 262 -52.98 26.49 8.89
CA LEU A 262 -51.77 26.78 9.67
C LEU A 262 -51.51 28.30 9.74
N ILE A 263 -51.60 29.00 8.61
CA ILE A 263 -51.46 30.47 8.57
C ILE A 263 -52.53 31.14 9.45
N ARG A 264 -53.78 30.66 9.39
CA ARG A 264 -54.86 31.19 10.24
C ARG A 264 -54.59 30.95 11.71
N GLN A 265 -54.11 29.75 12.07
CA GLN A 265 -53.74 29.41 13.43
C GLN A 265 -52.60 30.30 13.93
N THR A 266 -51.51 30.45 13.18
CA THR A 266 -50.39 31.34 13.53
C THR A 266 -50.87 32.78 13.74
N ARG A 267 -51.67 33.33 12.81
CA ARG A 267 -52.22 34.68 12.96
C ARG A 267 -53.15 34.82 14.17
N ALA A 268 -53.91 33.79 14.52
CA ALA A 268 -54.76 33.80 15.70
C ALA A 268 -53.90 33.75 16.99
N THR A 269 -52.84 32.94 17.01
CA THR A 269 -51.86 32.91 18.09
C THR A 269 -51.15 34.25 18.24
N ASP A 270 -50.65 34.85 17.16
CA ASP A 270 -50.01 36.18 17.18
C ASP A 270 -50.96 37.25 17.76
N LYS A 271 -52.25 37.18 17.40
CA LYS A 271 -53.27 38.08 17.95
C LYS A 271 -53.53 37.83 19.44
N LEU A 272 -53.46 36.60 19.90
CA LEU A 272 -53.59 36.26 21.32
C LEU A 272 -52.35 36.73 22.11
N ASP A 273 -51.14 36.51 21.59
CA ASP A 273 -49.90 36.97 22.21
C ASP A 273 -49.80 38.50 22.25
N ALA A 274 -50.38 39.19 21.26
CA ALA A 274 -50.51 40.65 21.25
C ALA A 274 -51.45 41.19 22.35
N ILE A 275 -52.33 40.37 22.92
CA ILE A 275 -53.10 40.73 24.11
C ILE A 275 -52.16 40.60 25.32
N GLY A 276 -51.38 41.65 25.54
CA GLY A 276 -50.39 41.69 26.61
C GLY A 276 -51.03 41.47 27.99
N GLY A 277 -50.60 40.40 28.67
CA GLY A 277 -50.86 40.16 30.10
C GLY A 277 -50.01 41.04 31.03
N ASP A 278 -49.62 42.22 30.55
CA ASP A 278 -48.66 43.06 31.25
C ASP A 278 -49.36 44.07 32.17
N SER A 279 -48.66 44.38 33.25
CA SER A 279 -49.05 45.30 34.34
C SER A 279 -49.39 46.73 33.89
N ALA A 280 -49.25 47.04 32.59
CA ALA A 280 -49.58 48.33 31.99
C ALA A 280 -51.05 48.73 32.23
N VAL A 281 -52.00 47.81 32.10
CA VAL A 281 -53.42 48.10 32.34
C VAL A 281 -53.67 48.43 33.82
N ALA A 282 -53.04 47.67 34.73
CA ALA A 282 -53.13 47.92 36.16
C ALA A 282 -52.47 49.25 36.57
N ARG A 283 -51.35 49.61 35.93
CA ARG A 283 -50.66 50.90 36.15
C ARG A 283 -51.50 52.08 35.67
N ILE A 284 -52.11 51.99 34.49
CA ILE A 284 -52.99 53.04 33.95
C ILE A 284 -54.22 53.25 34.85
N ASP A 285 -54.83 52.16 35.37
CA ASP A 285 -55.97 52.27 36.29
C ASP A 285 -55.58 52.89 37.65
N ALA A 286 -54.37 52.58 38.15
CA ALA A 286 -53.82 53.22 39.35
C ALA A 286 -53.59 54.72 39.14
N GLU A 287 -52.93 55.12 38.04
CA GLU A 287 -52.71 56.54 37.69
C GLU A 287 -54.04 57.30 37.55
N ARG A 288 -55.05 56.70 36.91
CA ARG A 288 -56.39 57.29 36.78
C ARG A 288 -57.04 57.55 38.14
N ARG A 289 -56.94 56.62 39.09
CA ARG A 289 -57.49 56.79 40.45
C ARG A 289 -56.79 57.92 41.20
N THR A 290 -55.48 58.03 41.09
CA THR A 290 -54.72 59.13 41.69
C THR A 290 -55.17 60.48 41.15
N VAL A 291 -55.30 60.61 39.82
CA VAL A 291 -55.76 61.86 39.19
C VAL A 291 -57.18 62.24 39.63
N LEU A 292 -58.09 61.27 39.76
CA LEU A 292 -59.45 61.53 40.22
C LEU A 292 -59.50 62.08 41.66
N LEU A 293 -58.69 61.52 42.57
CA LEU A 293 -58.61 62.00 43.95
C LEU A 293 -58.08 63.44 44.02
N GLU A 294 -57.07 63.78 43.22
CA GLU A 294 -56.57 65.16 43.15
C GLU A 294 -57.62 66.16 42.64
N ILE A 295 -58.46 65.75 41.69
CA ILE A 295 -59.55 66.58 41.17
C ILE A 295 -60.58 66.82 42.28
N GLU A 296 -60.95 65.79 43.02
CA GLU A 296 -61.91 65.87 44.13
C GLU A 296 -61.43 66.83 45.22
N GLU A 297 -60.17 66.71 45.66
CA GLU A 297 -59.58 67.59 46.68
C GLU A 297 -59.56 69.06 46.23
N LYS A 298 -59.17 69.32 44.98
CA LYS A 298 -59.17 70.69 44.41
C LYS A 298 -60.58 71.25 44.27
N ALA A 299 -61.57 70.42 43.91
CA ALA A 299 -62.96 70.84 43.76
C ALA A 299 -63.58 71.27 45.11
N VAL A 300 -63.35 70.51 46.18
CA VAL A 300 -63.83 70.84 47.53
C VAL A 300 -63.27 72.20 47.97
N ARG A 301 -61.96 72.41 47.82
CA ARG A 301 -61.30 73.67 48.22
C ARG A 301 -61.83 74.89 47.45
N TYR A 302 -62.19 74.73 46.18
CA TYR A 302 -62.79 75.80 45.38
C TYR A 302 -64.20 76.17 45.87
N ILE A 303 -65.02 75.17 46.20
CA ILE A 303 -66.38 75.36 46.70
C ILE A 303 -66.36 76.11 48.05
N GLU A 304 -65.50 75.70 48.98
CA GLU A 304 -65.33 76.37 50.28
C GLU A 304 -64.97 77.85 50.12
N LEU A 305 -63.99 78.15 49.25
CA LEU A 305 -63.55 79.52 49.01
C LEU A 305 -64.67 80.39 48.43
N LYS A 306 -65.45 79.84 47.49
CA LYS A 306 -66.54 80.57 46.83
C LYS A 306 -67.73 80.82 47.76
N LEU A 307 -68.08 79.85 48.61
CA LEU A 307 -69.07 80.02 49.68
C LEU A 307 -68.63 81.07 50.70
N GLY A 308 -67.34 81.10 51.04
CA GLY A 308 -66.75 82.13 51.91
C GLY A 308 -66.95 83.54 51.34
N ILE A 309 -66.66 83.75 50.06
CA ILE A 309 -66.84 85.04 49.36
C ILE A 309 -68.32 85.45 49.34
N MET A 310 -69.22 84.52 48.99
CA MET A 310 -70.66 84.81 48.94
C MET A 310 -71.23 85.18 50.30
N SER A 311 -70.81 84.49 51.36
CA SER A 311 -71.26 84.75 52.73
C SER A 311 -70.83 86.14 53.21
N ALA A 312 -69.58 86.53 52.94
CA ALA A 312 -69.06 87.86 53.25
C ALA A 312 -69.81 88.97 52.47
N GLY A 313 -70.09 88.74 51.19
CA GLY A 313 -70.86 89.66 50.36
C GLY A 313 -72.29 89.88 50.86
N ASN A 314 -72.97 88.81 51.31
CA ASN A 314 -74.33 88.91 51.82
C ASN A 314 -74.40 89.66 53.17
N ALA A 315 -73.44 89.43 54.07
CA ALA A 315 -73.35 90.13 55.35
C ALA A 315 -73.24 91.66 55.17
N LEU A 316 -72.42 92.11 54.20
CA LEU A 316 -72.24 93.52 53.84
C LEU A 316 -73.50 94.18 53.23
N ARG A 317 -74.37 93.40 52.60
CA ARG A 317 -75.64 93.90 52.05
C ARG A 317 -76.67 94.11 53.16
N VAL A 318 -76.88 93.11 54.02
CA VAL A 318 -77.87 93.15 55.12
C VAL A 318 -77.58 94.29 56.10
N TYR A 319 -76.30 94.56 56.41
CA TYR A 319 -75.91 95.67 57.28
C TYR A 319 -76.35 97.04 56.72
N ARG A 320 -76.22 97.25 55.40
CA ARG A 320 -76.55 98.51 54.73
C ARG A 320 -78.05 98.78 54.63
N GLU A 321 -78.86 97.77 54.35
CA GLU A 321 -80.32 97.95 54.27
C GLU A 321 -80.90 98.36 55.62
N ARG A 322 -80.48 97.71 56.73
CA ARG A 322 -81.05 97.94 58.06
C ARG A 322 -80.81 99.36 58.60
N HIS A 323 -79.62 99.92 58.36
CA HIS A 323 -79.30 101.30 58.77
C HIS A 323 -80.02 102.36 57.93
N ARG A 324 -80.39 102.02 56.69
CA ARG A 324 -81.02 102.96 55.76
C ARG A 324 -82.52 103.14 56.01
N SER A 325 -83.25 102.06 56.28
CA SER A 325 -84.70 102.10 56.53
C SER A 325 -85.06 102.96 57.75
N GLY A 326 -84.31 102.80 58.85
CA GLY A 326 -84.55 103.57 60.09
C GLY A 326 -84.24 105.06 59.95
N MET A 327 -83.33 105.45 59.04
CA MET A 327 -83.09 106.87 58.74
C MET A 327 -84.22 107.49 57.92
N MET A 328 -84.77 106.77 56.94
CA MET A 328 -85.81 107.30 56.05
C MET A 328 -87.15 107.52 56.77
N GLU A 329 -87.54 106.57 57.63
CA GLU A 329 -88.78 106.63 58.40
C GLU A 329 -88.80 107.89 59.31
N ARG A 330 -87.72 108.12 60.04
CA ARG A 330 -87.55 109.31 60.90
C ARG A 330 -87.56 110.62 60.13
N ALA A 331 -86.99 110.65 58.92
CA ALA A 331 -87.02 111.84 58.07
C ALA A 331 -88.43 112.13 57.55
N SER A 332 -89.19 111.08 57.20
CA SER A 332 -90.58 111.20 56.74
C SER A 332 -91.48 111.81 57.82
N ASP A 333 -91.40 111.30 59.05
CA ASP A 333 -92.22 111.79 60.16
C ASP A 333 -91.92 113.24 60.52
N ALA A 334 -90.63 113.60 60.58
CA ALA A 334 -90.21 114.97 60.83
C ALA A 334 -90.73 115.93 59.74
N PHE A 335 -90.71 115.50 58.47
CA PHE A 335 -91.18 116.32 57.36
C PHE A 335 -92.70 116.54 57.38
N ALA A 336 -93.47 115.50 57.68
CA ALA A 336 -94.92 115.59 57.84
C ALA A 336 -95.31 116.53 59.00
N LEU A 337 -94.60 116.43 60.13
CA LEU A 337 -94.82 117.30 61.29
C LEU A 337 -94.50 118.78 60.98
N MET A 338 -93.36 119.05 60.35
CA MET A 338 -92.90 120.41 60.04
C MET A 338 -93.77 121.12 58.99
N THR A 339 -94.35 120.36 58.05
CA THR A 339 -95.27 120.88 57.03
C THR A 339 -96.71 120.95 57.53
N ARG A 340 -96.95 120.66 58.81
CA ARG A 340 -98.28 120.64 59.46
C ARG A 340 -99.30 119.81 58.67
N GLY A 341 -98.85 118.69 58.12
CA GLY A 341 -99.68 117.74 57.38
C GLY A 341 -100.02 118.15 55.94
N GLN A 342 -99.38 119.18 55.38
CA GLN A 342 -99.52 119.48 53.94
C GLN A 342 -98.87 118.38 53.07
N TYR A 343 -97.81 117.76 53.57
CA TYR A 343 -97.21 116.55 53.03
C TYR A 343 -97.37 115.40 54.03
N SER A 344 -97.79 114.23 53.56
CA SER A 344 -98.05 113.06 54.41
C SER A 344 -96.79 112.27 54.75
N GLY A 345 -95.72 112.44 53.97
CA GLY A 345 -94.45 111.76 54.23
C GLY A 345 -93.46 111.85 53.07
N LEU A 346 -92.36 111.14 53.23
CA LEU A 346 -91.30 110.98 52.25
C LEU A 346 -91.16 109.52 51.85
N THR A 347 -90.89 109.30 50.57
CA THR A 347 -90.53 107.99 50.04
C THR A 347 -89.34 108.14 49.10
N THR A 348 -88.61 107.06 48.87
CA THR A 348 -87.59 107.01 47.84
C THR A 348 -88.02 106.12 46.70
N GLN A 349 -87.72 106.57 45.48
CA GLN A 349 -87.84 105.74 44.30
C GLN A 349 -86.44 105.33 43.84
N PRO A 350 -86.17 104.03 43.67
CA PRO A 350 -84.89 103.56 43.16
C PRO A 350 -84.73 103.89 41.68
N VAL A 351 -83.54 104.39 41.34
CA VAL A 351 -83.10 104.72 39.99
C VAL A 351 -81.76 104.02 39.73
N LYS A 352 -81.38 103.85 38.46
CA LYS A 352 -80.09 103.22 38.13
C LYS A 352 -78.94 104.02 38.77
N GLY A 353 -78.26 103.42 39.75
CA GLY A 353 -77.13 104.04 40.46
C GLY A 353 -77.49 104.82 41.74
N GLY A 354 -78.73 104.80 42.21
CA GLY A 354 -79.10 105.46 43.47
C GLY A 354 -80.60 105.47 43.74
N GLU A 355 -81.06 106.31 44.65
CA GLU A 355 -82.49 106.55 44.86
C GLU A 355 -82.75 108.05 44.97
N VAL A 356 -83.93 108.49 44.51
CA VAL A 356 -84.34 109.90 44.57
C VAL A 356 -85.49 110.06 45.56
N LEU A 357 -85.45 111.13 46.34
CA LEU A 357 -86.42 111.46 47.37
C LEU A 357 -87.66 112.15 46.79
N ILE A 358 -88.83 111.65 47.18
CA ILE A 358 -90.13 112.10 46.73
C ILE A 358 -90.98 112.45 47.96
N ALA A 359 -91.55 113.65 47.96
CA ALA A 359 -92.50 114.11 48.95
C ALA A 359 -93.93 113.81 48.51
N LEU A 360 -94.70 113.18 49.38
CA LEU A 360 -96.10 112.84 49.15
C LEU A 360 -96.99 113.95 49.71
N GLN A 361 -97.79 114.58 48.85
CA GLN A 361 -98.72 115.63 49.26
C GLN A 361 -100.05 115.02 49.71
N ARG A 362 -100.79 115.70 50.60
CA ARG A 362 -102.07 115.21 51.13
C ARG A 362 -103.12 114.93 50.04
N ASP A 363 -102.99 115.58 48.89
CA ASP A 363 -103.93 115.52 47.77
C ASP A 363 -103.64 114.33 46.81
N GLY A 364 -102.76 113.41 47.22
CA GLY A 364 -102.35 112.23 46.45
C GLY A 364 -101.31 112.53 45.36
N GLN A 365 -100.99 113.79 45.11
CA GLN A 365 -99.91 114.17 44.21
C GLN A 365 -98.56 114.01 44.91
N SER A 366 -97.56 113.53 44.16
CA SER A 366 -96.19 113.42 44.63
C SER A 366 -95.30 114.43 43.93
N LYS A 367 -94.46 115.14 44.68
CA LYS A 367 -93.46 116.05 44.13
C LYS A 367 -92.06 115.55 44.46
N VAL A 368 -91.23 115.47 43.44
CA VAL A 368 -89.79 115.26 43.62
C VAL A 368 -89.22 116.45 44.39
N ALA A 369 -88.21 116.21 45.24
CA ALA A 369 -87.65 117.21 46.15
C ALA A 369 -87.33 118.58 45.50
N ASP A 370 -86.90 118.60 44.23
CA ASP A 370 -86.57 119.82 43.50
C ASP A 370 -87.77 120.69 43.11
N ALA A 371 -88.96 120.08 43.00
CA ALA A 371 -90.21 120.76 42.65
C ALA A 371 -90.94 121.35 43.88
N LEU A 372 -90.40 121.16 45.09
CA LEU A 372 -90.94 121.75 46.30
C LEU A 372 -90.67 123.26 46.36
N SER A 373 -91.60 124.01 46.95
CA SER A 373 -91.39 125.44 47.21
C SER A 373 -90.13 125.63 48.07
N LYS A 374 -89.49 126.79 47.96
CA LYS A 374 -88.25 127.06 48.71
C LYS A 374 -88.41 126.81 50.21
N GLY A 375 -89.56 127.16 50.80
CA GLY A 375 -89.88 126.87 52.19
C GLY A 375 -90.02 125.37 52.50
N ALA A 376 -90.76 124.62 51.69
CA ALA A 376 -90.95 123.17 51.88
C ALA A 376 -89.65 122.38 51.68
N ARG A 377 -88.77 122.80 50.77
CA ARG A 377 -87.48 122.15 50.54
C ARG A 377 -86.49 122.38 51.69
N PHE A 378 -86.53 123.54 52.35
CA PHE A 378 -85.77 123.75 53.58
C PHE A 378 -86.29 122.90 54.74
N GLN A 379 -87.60 122.72 54.85
CA GLN A 379 -88.19 121.80 55.84
C GLN A 379 -87.79 120.34 55.54
N LEU A 380 -87.75 119.91 54.28
CA LEU A 380 -87.29 118.58 53.86
C LEU A 380 -85.82 118.36 54.22
N TYR A 381 -84.97 119.32 53.91
CA TYR A 381 -83.56 119.24 54.24
C TYR A 381 -83.34 119.14 55.76
N LEU A 382 -84.08 119.93 56.55
CA LEU A 382 -83.97 119.89 58.00
C LEU A 382 -84.47 118.56 58.57
N ALA A 383 -85.57 118.01 58.02
CA ALA A 383 -86.10 116.70 58.42
C ALA A 383 -85.10 115.56 58.15
N LEU A 384 -84.46 115.54 56.98
CA LEU A 384 -83.41 114.57 56.66
C LEU A 384 -82.20 114.70 57.58
N ARG A 385 -81.82 115.93 57.93
CA ARG A 385 -80.65 116.18 58.78
C ARG A 385 -80.88 115.79 60.24
N LEU A 386 -82.11 115.98 60.74
CA LEU A 386 -82.53 115.47 62.05
C LEU A 386 -82.51 113.94 62.12
N ALA A 387 -82.99 113.29 61.05
CA ALA A 387 -83.02 111.83 60.98
C ALA A 387 -81.63 111.17 60.88
N GLY A 388 -80.64 111.89 60.36
CA GLY A 388 -79.25 111.43 60.27
C GLY A 388 -78.38 111.67 61.50
N TYR A 389 -78.80 112.52 62.45
CA TYR A 389 -78.03 112.86 63.65
C TYR A 389 -78.25 111.89 64.83
N TYR A 390 -79.18 110.94 64.69
CA TYR A 390 -79.44 109.89 65.68
C TYR A 390 -79.18 108.49 65.13
#